data_AF-A0A2N0QP28-F1
#
_entry.id   AF-A0A2N0QP28-F1
#
_cell.length_a   1.000
_cell.length_b   1.000
_cell.length_c   1.000
_cell.angle_alpha   90.00
_cell.angle_beta   90.00
_cell.angle_gamma   90.00
#
_symmetry.space_group_name_H-M   'P 1'
#
loop_
_entity.id
_entity.type
_entity.pdbx_description
1 polymer ?
#
loop_
_entity_poly.entity_id
_entity_poly.type
_entity_poly.pdbx_seq_one_letter_code
_entity_poly.pdbx_strand_id
1 'polypeptide(L)' 'MSSTTSNIHLVCFVRGETGKDIFPVVINNNSTVENLEVKIRKKVLEKDPENTGF' A
#
# COMPACT_ATOMS: atom_id res chain seq x y z
N MET A 1 19.98 20.70 2.27
CA MET A 1 20.13 19.63 1.26
C MET A 1 18.83 19.52 0.50
N SER A 2 18.85 19.47 -0.83
CA SER A 2 17.66 19.12 -1.61
C SER A 2 17.43 17.61 -1.46
N SER A 3 16.38 17.20 -0.74
CA SER A 3 16.00 15.78 -0.68
C SER A 3 15.53 15.37 -2.06
N THR A 4 16.28 14.49 -2.71
CA THR A 4 15.89 13.92 -3.99
C THR A 4 14.68 13.02 -3.75
N THR A 5 13.52 13.55 -4.13
CA THR A 5 12.23 12.89 -4.08
C THR A 5 12.26 11.69 -5.03
N SER A 6 12.22 10.48 -4.49
CA SER A 6 12.29 9.23 -5.24
C SER A 6 11.07 8.36 -4.92
N ASN A 7 10.52 7.72 -5.95
CA ASN A 7 9.43 6.78 -5.76
C ASN A 7 9.97 5.39 -5.41
N ILE A 8 9.39 4.78 -4.40
CA ILE A 8 9.65 3.41 -3.97
C ILE A 8 8.47 2.56 -4.44
N HIS A 9 8.77 1.48 -5.16
CA HIS A 9 7.79 0.51 -5.65
C HIS A 9 7.77 -0.70 -4.71
N LEU A 10 6.73 -0.80 -3.90
CA LEU A 10 6.51 -1.90 -2.97
C LEU A 10 5.58 -2.93 -3.63
N VAL A 11 5.87 -4.20 -3.41
CA VAL A 11 4.99 -5.32 -3.79
C VAL A 11 4.47 -5.92 -2.50
N CYS A 12 3.21 -5.64 -2.19
CA CYS A 12 2.57 -6.01 -0.92
C CYS A 12 1.80 -7.31 -1.09
N PHE A 13 1.87 -8.19 -0.07
CA PHE A 13 1.08 -9.42 0.02
C PHE A 13 0.32 -9.43 1.35
N VAL A 14 -0.99 -9.66 1.30
CA VAL A 14 -1.82 -9.79 2.51
C VAL A 14 -1.90 -11.26 2.91
N ARG A 15 -1.38 -11.57 4.09
CA ARG A 15 -1.38 -12.94 4.62
C ARG A 15 -2.79 -13.32 5.10
N GLY A 16 -3.33 -14.41 4.58
CA GLY A 16 -4.63 -14.98 4.99
C GLY A 16 -5.71 -14.91 3.91
N GLU A 17 -5.48 -14.15 2.84
CA GLU A 17 -6.34 -14.11 1.65
C GLU A 17 -5.79 -15.01 0.54
N THR A 18 -6.66 -15.54 -0.31
CA THR A 18 -6.32 -16.56 -1.30
C THR A 18 -5.58 -15.97 -2.51
N GLY A 19 -4.25 -15.86 -2.43
CA GLY A 19 -3.28 -15.96 -3.55
C GLY A 19 -3.37 -14.93 -4.70
N LYS A 20 -4.42 -14.10 -4.75
CA LYS A 20 -4.59 -12.99 -5.69
C LYS A 20 -4.18 -11.64 -5.08
N ASP A 21 -3.65 -11.68 -3.86
CA ASP A 21 -3.50 -10.53 -2.94
C ASP A 21 -2.11 -9.92 -2.97
N ILE A 22 -1.41 -10.09 -4.09
CA ILE A 22 -0.18 -9.35 -4.38
C ILE A 22 -0.56 -8.08 -5.16
N PHE A 23 -0.26 -6.91 -4.59
CA PHE A 23 -0.53 -5.64 -5.26
C PHE A 23 0.61 -4.64 -5.11
N PRO A 24 0.85 -3.80 -6.13
CA PRO A 24 1.87 -2.78 -6.05
C PRO A 24 1.37 -1.57 -5.24
N VAL A 25 2.25 -1.02 -4.40
CA VAL A 25 2.07 0.27 -3.73
C VAL A 25 3.24 1.17 -4.08
N VAL A 26 2.96 2.35 -4.60
CA VAL A 26 3.98 3.35 -4.90
C VAL A 26 3.94 4.45 -3.85
N ILE A 27 5.05 4.62 -3.11
CA ILE A 27 5.20 5.70 -2.14
C ILE A 27 6.39 6.58 -2.48
N ASN A 28 6.36 7.80 -1.95
CA ASN A 28 7.51 8.67 -1.99
C ASN A 28 8.46 8.34 -0.83
N ASN A 29 9.77 8.43 -1.01
CA ASN A 29 10.75 8.23 0.07
C ASN A 29 10.64 9.25 1.22
N ASN A 30 9.97 10.39 1.00
CA ASN A 30 9.65 11.36 2.04
C ASN A 30 8.26 11.11 2.68
N SER A 31 7.55 10.03 2.33
CA SER A 31 6.25 9.72 2.92
C SER A 31 6.40 9.26 4.36
N THR A 32 5.47 9.68 5.22
CA THR A 32 5.35 9.15 6.57
C THR A 32 4.84 7.71 6.56
N VAL A 33 5.01 7.02 7.68
CA VAL A 33 4.44 5.68 7.91
C VAL A 33 2.91 5.73 7.78
N GLU A 34 2.26 6.75 8.33
CA GLU A 34 0.81 6.95 8.23
C GLU A 34 0.33 7.03 6.77
N ASN A 35 1.06 7.76 5.91
CA ASN A 35 0.74 7.85 4.49
C ASN A 35 0.88 6.49 3.77
N LEU A 36 1.87 5.68 4.17
CA LEU A 36 2.02 4.32 3.66
C LEU A 36 0.85 3.43 4.10
N GLU A 37 0.45 3.50 5.38
CA GLU A 37 -0.70 2.75 5.89
C GLU A 37 -1.98 3.07 5.14
N VAL A 38 -2.30 4.37 4.97
CA VAL A 38 -3.49 4.81 4.23
C VAL A 38 -3.48 4.27 2.80
N LYS A 39 -2.33 4.30 2.12
CA LYS A 39 -2.20 3.76 0.75
C LYS A 39 -2.38 2.25 0.69
N ILE A 40 -1.80 1.50 1.62
CA ILE A 40 -1.97 0.04 1.68
C ILE A 40 -3.45 -0.30 1.92
N ARG A 41 -4.08 0.31 2.94
CA ARG A 41 -5.50 0.04 3.26
C ARG A 41 -6.42 0.38 2.10
N LYS A 42 -6.21 1.53 1.44
CA LYS A 42 -6.98 1.91 0.25
C LYS A 42 -6.83 0.86 -0.86
N LYS A 43 -5.62 0.36 -1.10
CA LYS A 43 -5.37 -0.67 -2.11
C LYS A 43 -6.01 -2.01 -1.78
N VAL A 44 -6.07 -2.39 -0.51
CA VAL A 44 -6.82 -3.59 -0.06
C VAL A 44 -8.32 -3.40 -0.30
N LEU A 45 -8.91 -2.27 0.10
CA LEU A 45 -10.33 -1.99 -0.11
C LEU A 45 -10.73 -1.87 -1.60
N GLU A 46 -9.86 -1.33 -2.45
CA GLU A 46 -10.07 -1.31 -3.91
C GLU A 46 -10.08 -2.72 -4.52
N LYS A 47 -9.40 -3.68 -3.88
CA LYS A 47 -9.33 -5.07 -4.33
C LYS A 47 -10.51 -5.90 -3.85
N ASP A 48 -11.06 -5.57 -2.69
CA ASP A 48 -12.22 -6.22 -2.11
C ASP A 48 -13.18 -5.20 -1.48
N PRO A 49 -14.11 -4.62 -2.28
CA PRO A 49 -15.04 -3.60 -1.79
C PRO A 49 -16.10 -4.15 -0.82
N GLU A 50 -16.21 -5.47 -0.66
CA GLU A 50 -17.19 -6.12 0.23
C GLU A 50 -16.62 -6.41 1.63
N ASN A 51 -15.29 -6.32 1.80
CA ASN A 51 -14.62 -6.61 3.06
C ASN A 51 -14.36 -5.32 3.89
N THR A 52 -15.42 -4.73 4.45
CA THR A 52 -15.32 -3.52 5.32
C THR A 52 -15.17 -3.84 6.81
N GLY A 53 -14.69 -5.05 7.15
CA GLY A 53 -14.61 -5.53 8.54
C GLY A 53 -13.36 -5.06 9.29
N PHE A 54 -13.35 -3.80 9.74
CA PHE A 54 -12.52 -3.31 10.85
C PHE A 54 -13.39 -2.59 11.87
#